data_AF-A8XAB5-F1
#
_entry.id   AF-A8XAB5-F1
#
_cell.length_a   1.000
_cell.length_b   1.000
_cell.length_c   1.000
_cell.angle_alpha   90.00
_cell.angle_beta   90.00
_cell.angle_gamma   90.00
#
_symmetry.space_group_name_H-M   'P 1'
#
loop_
_entity.id
_entity.type
_entity.pdbx_description
1 polymer ?
#
loop_
_entity_poly.entity_id
_entity_poly.type
_entity_poly.pdbx_seq_one_letter_code
_entity_poly.pdbx_strand_id
1 'polypeptide(L)'
;MNADQLSDFFYEVALAGAAIPKKVADQREENHLKKKFLNKFAPSSLWAASYIASNYTDVDLIQTTIAQILSLYYKSGVLRLYALQFVPGFVSLYLLALSKKQHKSVSLFETFLVAIYNEEIIENAETNEKKVEDIRIPSIRHHSVYHDPVKIQVQADVPIIRNVGITPVLTTLRFGPFPSVSKMNGENKFMVMNRILFSVNESLFEVASEVAARYVCLGTLSEVVLQLFLKSEVF
;
A
#
# COMPACT_ATOMS: atom_id res chain seq x y z
N MET A 1 -1.75 20.59 17.19
CA MET A 1 -3.15 20.13 17.29
C MET A 1 -3.25 19.24 18.51
N ASN A 2 -4.24 19.46 19.37
CA ASN A 2 -4.58 18.51 20.45
C ASN A 2 -5.46 17.38 19.87
N ALA A 3 -5.69 16.31 20.64
CA ALA A 3 -6.47 15.16 20.21
C ALA A 3 -7.87 15.53 19.67
N ASP A 4 -8.54 16.50 20.30
CA ASP A 4 -9.86 16.98 19.86
C ASP A 4 -9.80 17.64 18.48
N GLN A 5 -8.77 18.44 18.21
CA GLN A 5 -8.58 19.07 16.91
C GLN A 5 -8.26 18.06 15.79
N LEU A 6 -7.59 16.95 16.13
CA LEU A 6 -7.39 15.85 15.19
C LEU A 6 -8.72 15.14 14.89
N SER A 7 -9.55 14.91 15.90
CA SER A 7 -10.87 14.31 15.71
C SER A 7 -11.76 15.16 14.80
N ASP A 8 -11.83 16.47 15.05
CA ASP A 8 -12.57 17.41 14.20
C ASP A 8 -12.03 17.41 12.76
N PHE A 9 -10.70 17.38 12.61
CA PHE A 9 -10.06 17.26 11.31
C PHE A 9 -10.46 15.98 10.56
N PHE A 10 -10.43 14.81 11.21
CA PHE A 10 -10.83 13.56 10.55
C PHE A 10 -12.33 13.54 10.22
N TYR A 11 -13.15 14.22 11.02
CA TYR A 11 -14.56 14.42 10.70
C TYR A 11 -14.74 15.27 9.43
N GLU A 12 -14.01 16.37 9.28
CA GLU A 12 -14.02 17.18 8.05
C GLU A 12 -13.54 16.39 6.83
N VAL A 13 -12.47 15.59 6.97
CA VAL A 13 -11.98 14.69 5.93
C VAL A 13 -13.06 13.70 5.52
N ALA A 14 -13.76 13.11 6.49
CA ALA A 14 -14.85 12.17 6.22
C ALA A 14 -15.99 12.81 5.41
N LEU A 15 -16.42 14.01 5.79
CA LEU A 15 -17.48 14.74 5.10
C LEU A 15 -17.06 15.13 3.68
N ALA A 16 -15.89 15.72 3.53
CA ALA A 16 -15.38 16.15 2.23
C ALA A 16 -15.12 14.95 1.29
N GLY A 17 -14.66 13.82 1.82
CA GLY A 17 -14.42 12.62 1.03
C GLY A 17 -15.70 11.91 0.61
N ALA A 18 -16.74 11.94 1.46
CA ALA A 18 -18.06 11.41 1.13
C ALA A 18 -18.75 12.17 -0.01
N ALA A 19 -18.41 13.45 -0.21
CA ALA A 19 -18.91 14.27 -1.31
C ALA A 19 -18.28 13.92 -2.67
N ILE A 20 -17.18 13.15 -2.71
CA ILE A 20 -16.54 12.76 -3.96
C ILE A 20 -17.22 11.51 -4.53
N PRO A 21 -17.67 11.55 -5.79
CA PRO A 21 -18.28 10.39 -6.43
C PRO A 21 -17.31 9.21 -6.45
N LYS A 22 -17.81 8.01 -6.09
CA LYS A 22 -17.00 6.78 -6.07
C LYS A 22 -16.58 6.30 -7.46
N LYS A 23 -17.34 6.69 -8.49
CA LYS A 23 -17.10 6.33 -9.88
C LYS A 23 -17.56 7.46 -10.79
N VAL A 24 -16.70 7.93 -11.67
CA VAL A 24 -17.04 8.90 -12.73
C VAL A 24 -16.84 8.21 -14.08
N ALA A 25 -17.60 8.59 -15.10
CA ALA A 25 -17.49 7.97 -16.41
C ALA A 25 -16.11 8.21 -17.06
N ASP A 26 -15.51 9.37 -16.82
CA ASP A 26 -14.13 9.68 -17.22
C ASP A 26 -13.15 9.38 -16.09
N GLN A 27 -12.30 8.38 -16.30
CA GLN A 27 -11.25 7.98 -15.37
C GLN A 27 -10.25 9.11 -15.08
N ARG A 28 -10.00 9.99 -16.06
CA ARG A 28 -9.04 11.10 -15.89
C ARG A 28 -9.60 12.15 -14.95
N GLU A 29 -10.88 12.47 -15.08
CA GLU A 29 -11.60 13.40 -14.20
C GLU A 29 -11.68 12.83 -12.78
N GLU A 30 -11.99 11.54 -12.64
CA GLU A 30 -12.01 10.84 -11.35
C GLU A 30 -10.67 10.97 -10.62
N ASN A 31 -9.57 10.66 -11.33
CA ASN A 31 -8.22 10.73 -10.78
C ASN A 31 -7.85 12.17 -10.39
N HIS A 32 -8.28 13.16 -11.17
CA HIS A 32 -8.05 14.57 -10.87
C HIS A 32 -8.80 15.02 -9.60
N LEU A 33 -10.05 14.61 -9.41
CA LEU A 33 -10.84 14.91 -8.21
C LEU A 33 -10.23 14.29 -6.95
N LYS A 34 -9.86 13.01 -7.02
CA LYS A 34 -9.16 12.31 -5.91
C LYS A 34 -7.87 13.02 -5.53
N LYS A 35 -7.04 13.36 -6.53
CA LYS A 35 -5.76 14.04 -6.30
C LYS A 35 -5.95 15.44 -5.71
N LYS A 36 -6.94 16.20 -6.20
CA LYS A 36 -7.27 17.53 -5.67
C LYS A 36 -7.67 17.45 -4.19
N PHE A 37 -8.47 16.45 -3.81
CA PHE A 37 -8.85 16.21 -2.42
C PHE A 37 -7.64 15.85 -1.54
N LEU A 38 -6.83 14.88 -1.97
CA LEU A 38 -5.68 14.42 -1.19
C LEU A 38 -4.65 15.54 -1.01
N ASN A 39 -4.41 16.34 -2.06
CA ASN A 39 -3.52 17.51 -1.97
C ASN A 39 -4.07 18.61 -1.06
N LYS A 40 -5.40 18.82 -1.02
CA LYS A 40 -6.02 19.80 -0.11
C LYS A 40 -5.72 19.46 1.35
N PHE A 41 -5.76 18.18 1.71
CA PHE A 41 -5.57 17.73 3.08
C PHE A 41 -4.13 17.33 3.42
N ALA A 42 -3.23 17.29 2.43
CA ALA A 42 -1.84 16.86 2.60
C ALA A 42 -1.10 17.52 3.78
N PRO A 43 -1.12 18.87 3.97
CA PRO A 43 -0.42 19.49 5.10
C PRO A 43 -0.94 19.02 6.46
N SER A 44 -2.26 18.93 6.62
CA SER A 44 -2.89 18.47 7.86
C SER A 44 -2.63 16.99 8.10
N SER A 45 -2.63 16.17 7.04
CA SER A 45 -2.25 14.76 7.13
C SER A 45 -0.79 14.58 7.55
N LEU A 46 0.14 15.43 7.09
CA LEU A 46 1.54 15.44 7.52
C LEU A 46 1.71 15.83 8.99
N TRP A 47 0.82 16.68 9.51
CA TRP A 47 0.79 16.98 10.94
C TRP A 47 0.27 15.81 11.77
N ALA A 48 -0.85 15.20 11.36
CA ALA A 48 -1.39 14.00 12.00
C ALA A 48 -0.37 12.86 12.02
N ALA A 49 0.32 12.65 10.89
CA ALA A 49 1.46 11.78 10.72
C ALA A 49 2.55 12.01 11.77
N SER A 50 3.03 13.25 11.86
CA SER A 50 4.10 13.64 12.79
C SER A 50 3.65 13.46 14.24
N TYR A 51 2.40 13.79 14.56
CA TYR A 51 1.82 13.60 15.89
C TYR A 51 1.81 12.14 16.31
N ILE A 52 1.38 11.23 15.43
CA ILE A 52 1.39 9.78 15.69
C ILE A 52 2.83 9.29 15.87
N ALA A 53 3.75 9.72 14.99
CA ALA A 53 5.15 9.31 15.05
C ALA A 53 5.86 9.79 16.33
N SER A 54 5.56 10.99 16.83
CA SER A 54 6.15 11.49 18.08
C SER A 54 5.58 10.81 19.33
N ASN A 55 4.29 10.43 19.30
CA ASN A 55 3.58 9.87 20.46
C ASN A 55 3.36 8.36 20.34
N TYR A 56 4.06 7.67 19.44
CA TYR A 56 3.82 6.25 19.14
C TYR A 56 3.97 5.31 20.34
N THR A 57 4.67 5.75 21.40
CA THR A 57 4.85 5.01 22.66
C THR A 57 3.64 5.11 23.58
N ASP A 58 2.86 6.19 23.48
CA ASP A 58 1.66 6.44 24.27
C ASP A 58 0.43 5.97 23.49
N VAL A 59 0.12 4.69 23.67
CA VAL A 59 -0.94 3.99 22.93
C VAL A 59 -2.32 4.59 23.20
N ASP A 60 -2.59 4.99 24.43
CA ASP A 60 -3.91 5.50 24.83
C ASP A 60 -4.23 6.82 24.10
N LEU A 61 -3.19 7.62 23.80
CA LEU A 61 -3.31 8.88 23.09
C LEU A 61 -3.54 8.70 21.57
N ILE A 62 -2.85 7.75 20.94
CA ILE A 62 -2.87 7.58 19.47
C ILE A 62 -3.91 6.58 18.98
N GLN A 63 -4.39 5.67 19.83
CA GLN A 63 -5.30 4.58 19.45
C GLN A 63 -6.58 5.11 18.79
N THR A 64 -7.19 6.15 19.36
CA THR A 64 -8.40 6.78 18.79
C THR A 64 -8.15 7.35 17.40
N THR A 65 -6.98 7.98 17.21
CA THR A 65 -6.57 8.57 15.93
C THR A 65 -6.39 7.49 14.86
N ILE A 66 -5.70 6.40 15.20
CA ILE A 66 -5.48 5.26 14.30
C ILE A 66 -6.81 4.56 13.97
N ALA A 67 -7.70 4.41 14.94
CA ALA A 67 -9.04 3.86 14.73
C ALA A 67 -9.89 4.74 13.81
N GLN A 68 -9.79 6.07 13.90
CA GLN A 68 -10.46 6.99 12.98
C GLN A 68 -9.92 6.84 11.56
N ILE A 69 -8.60 6.74 11.36
CA ILE A 69 -7.99 6.49 10.05
C ILE A 69 -8.48 5.16 9.48
N LEU A 70 -8.53 4.11 10.29
CA LEU A 70 -9.06 2.80 9.88
C LEU A 70 -10.55 2.89 9.51
N SER A 71 -11.35 3.67 10.24
CA SER A 71 -12.76 3.89 9.90
C SER A 71 -12.94 4.60 8.55
N LEU A 72 -12.03 5.51 8.19
CA LEU A 72 -12.03 6.17 6.88
C LEU A 72 -11.71 5.17 5.76
N TYR A 73 -10.79 4.23 6.01
CA TYR A 73 -10.45 3.19 5.05
C TYR A 73 -11.70 2.38 4.62
N TYR A 74 -12.49 1.91 5.58
CA TYR A 74 -13.70 1.12 5.31
C TYR A 74 -14.80 1.88 4.55
N LYS A 75 -14.77 3.22 4.51
CA LYS A 75 -15.72 4.01 3.71
C LYS A 75 -15.47 3.93 2.20
N SER A 76 -14.36 3.32 1.78
CA SER A 76 -13.99 3.10 0.37
C SER A 76 -13.76 4.39 -0.43
N GLY A 77 -13.51 4.28 -1.74
CA GLY A 77 -13.30 5.42 -2.63
C GLY A 77 -12.05 6.25 -2.27
N VAL A 78 -12.17 7.59 -2.31
CA VAL A 78 -11.04 8.48 -1.98
C VAL A 78 -10.58 8.35 -0.53
N LEU A 79 -11.47 7.96 0.38
CA LEU A 79 -11.15 7.79 1.81
C LEU A 79 -10.28 6.54 2.06
N ARG A 80 -10.45 5.49 1.25
CA ARG A 80 -9.53 4.36 1.22
C ARG A 80 -8.12 4.81 0.84
N LEU A 81 -8.00 5.60 -0.24
CA LEU A 81 -6.70 6.15 -0.68
C LEU A 81 -6.07 7.05 0.38
N TYR A 82 -6.89 7.89 1.03
CA TYR A 82 -6.46 8.73 2.13
C TYR A 82 -5.88 7.91 3.30
N ALA A 83 -6.50 6.79 3.67
CA ALA A 83 -5.96 5.94 4.73
C ALA A 83 -4.70 5.18 4.29
N LEU A 84 -4.67 4.69 3.04
CA LEU A 84 -3.52 3.97 2.48
C LEU A 84 -2.23 4.80 2.48
N GLN A 85 -2.31 6.13 2.35
CA GLN A 85 -1.13 6.99 2.38
C GLN A 85 -0.35 6.95 3.72
N PHE A 86 -1.00 6.52 4.81
CA PHE A 86 -0.35 6.36 6.13
C PHE A 86 0.35 5.01 6.30
N VAL A 87 0.04 4.02 5.46
CA VAL A 87 0.54 2.64 5.59
C VAL A 87 2.06 2.57 5.64
N PRO A 88 2.83 3.21 4.73
CA PRO A 88 4.28 3.12 4.79
C PRO A 88 4.85 3.66 6.11
N GLY A 89 4.28 4.77 6.62
CA GLY A 89 4.64 5.33 7.92
C GLY A 89 4.33 4.39 9.08
N PHE A 90 3.17 3.74 9.07
CA PHE A 90 2.79 2.78 10.11
C PHE A 90 3.62 1.50 10.06
N VAL A 91 4.06 1.06 8.87
CA VAL A 91 5.03 -0.03 8.73
C VAL A 91 6.37 0.34 9.38
N SER A 92 6.87 1.56 9.15
CA SER A 92 8.09 2.04 9.81
C SER A 92 7.94 2.11 11.33
N LEU A 93 6.84 2.68 11.82
CA LEU A 93 6.57 2.76 13.27
C LEU A 93 6.38 1.38 13.91
N TYR A 94 5.76 0.44 13.20
CA TYR A 94 5.67 -0.96 13.63
C TYR A 94 7.06 -1.59 13.80
N LEU A 95 7.93 -1.47 12.79
CA LEU A 95 9.29 -2.02 12.84
C LEU A 95 10.13 -1.33 13.93
N LEU A 96 9.99 -0.01 14.09
CA LEU A 96 10.61 0.77 15.16
C LEU A 96 10.15 0.27 16.54
N ALA A 97 8.85 0.14 16.76
CA ALA A 97 8.28 -0.36 18.01
C ALA A 97 8.73 -1.80 18.31
N LEU A 98 8.79 -2.65 17.27
CA LEU A 98 9.31 -4.01 17.37
C LEU A 98 10.79 -4.03 17.77
N SER A 99 11.60 -3.15 17.17
CA SER A 99 13.04 -3.04 17.46
C SER A 99 13.32 -2.61 18.90
N LYS A 100 12.45 -1.75 19.46
CA LYS A 100 12.50 -1.22 20.83
C LYS A 100 11.68 -2.03 21.84
N LYS A 101 11.11 -3.17 21.43
CA LYS A 101 10.32 -4.08 22.29
C LYS A 101 9.09 -3.40 22.95
N GLN A 102 8.44 -2.48 22.25
CA GLN A 102 7.25 -1.77 22.74
C GLN A 102 5.97 -2.55 22.42
N HIS A 103 5.66 -3.55 23.25
CA HIS A 103 4.58 -4.52 22.98
C HIS A 103 3.20 -3.90 22.74
N LYS A 104 2.82 -2.84 23.48
CA LYS A 104 1.51 -2.18 23.30
C LYS A 104 1.40 -1.51 21.92
N SER A 105 2.40 -0.72 21.54
CA SER A 105 2.46 -0.03 20.25
C SER A 105 2.54 -1.04 19.09
N VAL A 106 3.33 -2.10 19.25
CA VAL A 106 3.39 -3.23 18.31
C VAL A 106 1.99 -3.80 18.07
N SER A 107 1.26 -4.14 19.14
CA SER A 107 -0.09 -4.69 19.00
C SER A 107 -1.05 -3.74 18.28
N LEU A 108 -0.97 -2.43 18.56
CA LEU A 108 -1.83 -1.43 17.93
C LEU A 108 -1.59 -1.37 16.41
N PHE A 109 -0.33 -1.26 15.98
CA PHE A 109 0.00 -1.23 14.56
C PHE A 109 -0.29 -2.57 13.88
N GLU A 110 -0.03 -3.72 14.53
CA GLU A 110 -0.38 -5.04 13.98
C GLU A 110 -1.88 -5.15 13.69
N THR A 111 -2.73 -4.71 14.63
CA THR A 111 -4.19 -4.72 14.42
C THR A 111 -4.59 -3.89 13.20
N PHE A 112 -4.02 -2.69 13.05
CA PHE A 112 -4.28 -1.86 11.87
C PHE A 112 -3.81 -2.54 10.58
N LEU A 113 -2.57 -3.03 10.53
CA LEU A 113 -1.98 -3.60 9.31
C LEU A 113 -2.69 -4.89 8.88
N VAL A 114 -3.10 -5.74 9.82
CA VAL A 114 -3.89 -6.95 9.55
C VAL A 114 -5.26 -6.61 8.99
N ALA A 115 -5.93 -5.59 9.54
CA ALA A 115 -7.23 -5.14 9.07
C ALA A 115 -7.16 -4.66 7.62
N ILE A 116 -6.18 -3.82 7.28
CA ILE A 116 -5.96 -3.37 5.91
C ILE A 116 -5.62 -4.54 5.00
N TYR A 117 -4.68 -5.41 5.40
CA TYR A 117 -4.26 -6.55 4.59
C TYR A 117 -5.41 -7.47 4.22
N ASN A 118 -6.27 -7.84 5.17
CA ASN A 118 -7.37 -8.76 4.92
C ASN A 118 -8.40 -8.18 3.92
N GLU A 119 -8.58 -6.87 3.92
CA GLU A 119 -9.42 -6.19 2.93
C GLU A 119 -8.73 -6.09 1.56
N GLU A 120 -7.43 -5.81 1.52
CA GLU A 120 -6.66 -5.68 0.28
C GLU A 120 -6.47 -6.99 -0.51
N ILE A 121 -6.66 -8.14 0.13
CA ILE A 121 -6.59 -9.45 -0.54
C ILE A 121 -7.94 -9.88 -1.12
N ILE A 122 -9.03 -9.17 -0.84
CA ILE A 122 -10.36 -9.47 -1.39
C ILE A 122 -10.52 -8.70 -2.70
N GLU A 123 -10.83 -9.41 -3.77
CA GLU A 123 -11.10 -8.82 -5.09
C GLU A 123 -12.57 -8.43 -5.23
N ASN A 124 -13.46 -9.30 -4.75
CA ASN A 124 -14.89 -9.08 -4.77
C ASN A 124 -15.47 -9.36 -3.38
N ALA A 125 -15.99 -8.31 -2.75
CA ALA A 125 -16.56 -8.38 -1.40
C ALA A 125 -17.85 -9.22 -1.33
N GLU A 126 -18.58 -9.40 -2.44
CA GLU A 126 -19.81 -10.18 -2.48
C GLU A 126 -19.54 -11.68 -2.56
N THR A 127 -18.51 -12.08 -3.33
CA THR A 127 -18.13 -13.49 -3.52
C THR A 127 -17.05 -13.96 -2.55
N ASN A 128 -16.44 -13.04 -1.79
CA ASN A 128 -15.23 -13.29 -0.98
C ASN A 128 -14.08 -13.92 -1.78
N GLU A 129 -14.03 -13.64 -3.09
CA GLU A 129 -12.96 -14.09 -3.96
C GLU A 129 -11.68 -13.32 -3.66
N LYS A 130 -10.57 -14.07 -3.60
CA LYS A 130 -9.26 -13.53 -3.28
C LYS A 130 -8.56 -13.07 -4.53
N LYS A 131 -7.95 -11.88 -4.47
CA LYS A 131 -7.20 -11.28 -5.58
C LYS A 131 -6.07 -12.20 -6.01
N VAL A 132 -6.04 -12.49 -7.31
CA VAL A 132 -4.97 -13.21 -7.99
C VAL A 132 -4.44 -12.29 -9.09
N GLU A 133 -3.14 -12.03 -9.06
CA GLU A 133 -2.49 -11.16 -10.04
C GLU A 133 -1.66 -11.98 -11.00
N ASP A 134 -1.99 -11.91 -12.28
CA ASP A 134 -1.28 -12.60 -13.36
C ASP A 134 -0.49 -11.58 -14.20
N ILE A 135 0.83 -11.59 -14.06
CA ILE A 135 1.75 -10.72 -14.81
C ILE A 135 2.37 -11.53 -15.95
N ARG A 136 2.05 -11.14 -17.18
CA ARG A 136 2.64 -11.73 -18.38
C ARG A 136 4.01 -11.10 -18.67
N ILE A 137 5.07 -11.90 -18.68
CA ILE A 137 6.38 -11.42 -19.11
C ILE A 137 6.38 -11.21 -20.63
N PRO A 138 6.63 -9.97 -21.12
CA PRO A 138 6.66 -9.71 -22.55
C PRO A 138 7.87 -10.36 -23.20
N SER A 139 7.73 -10.77 -24.47
CA SER A 139 8.79 -11.44 -25.23
C SER A 139 9.06 -10.69 -26.53
N ILE A 140 10.32 -10.35 -26.78
CA ILE A 140 10.75 -9.74 -28.06
C ILE A 140 10.58 -10.68 -29.25
N ARG A 141 10.41 -11.99 -29.02
CA ARG A 141 10.22 -13.01 -30.05
C ARG A 141 8.79 -13.04 -30.60
N HIS A 142 7.85 -12.43 -29.89
CA HIS A 142 6.45 -12.36 -30.28
C HIS A 142 6.09 -10.93 -30.68
N HIS A 143 5.10 -10.78 -31.54
CA HIS A 143 4.56 -9.45 -31.89
C HIS A 143 4.08 -8.74 -30.62
N SER A 144 4.41 -7.46 -30.53
CA SER A 144 3.86 -6.56 -29.51
C SER A 144 3.32 -5.30 -30.17
N VAL A 145 2.63 -4.45 -29.41
CA VAL A 145 2.16 -3.14 -29.89
C VAL A 145 3.32 -2.26 -30.38
N TYR A 146 4.54 -2.50 -29.89
CA TYR A 146 5.71 -1.67 -30.16
C TYR A 146 6.66 -2.24 -31.20
N HIS A 147 6.60 -3.54 -31.50
CA HIS A 147 7.56 -4.14 -32.40
C HIS A 147 7.02 -5.36 -33.17
N ASP A 148 7.59 -5.52 -34.36
CA ASP A 148 7.43 -6.69 -35.20
C ASP A 148 8.74 -7.52 -35.13
N PRO A 149 8.71 -8.75 -34.60
CA PRO A 149 9.89 -9.60 -34.47
C PRO A 149 10.54 -9.94 -35.82
N VAL A 150 9.85 -9.78 -36.96
CA VAL A 150 10.46 -9.98 -38.29
C VAL A 150 11.44 -8.86 -38.64
N LYS A 151 11.22 -7.65 -38.12
CA LYS A 151 12.09 -6.49 -38.35
C LYS A 151 13.29 -6.45 -37.39
N ILE A 152 13.19 -7.16 -36.27
CA ILE A 152 14.29 -7.34 -35.34
C ILE A 152 15.00 -8.63 -35.77
N GLN A 153 16.20 -8.55 -36.34
CA GLN A 153 16.99 -9.74 -36.68
C GLN A 153 17.48 -10.43 -35.39
N VAL A 154 16.57 -11.05 -34.65
CA VAL A 154 16.91 -11.89 -33.50
C VAL A 154 17.36 -13.24 -34.08
N GLN A 155 18.65 -13.38 -34.35
CA GLN A 155 19.27 -14.71 -34.49
C GLN A 155 19.13 -15.42 -33.15
N ALA A 156 18.07 -16.23 -33.01
CA ALA A 156 17.93 -17.11 -31.87
C ALA A 156 18.68 -18.41 -32.19
N ASP A 157 19.92 -18.54 -31.70
CA ASP A 157 20.75 -19.77 -31.80
C ASP A 157 20.21 -20.98 -31.01
N VAL A 158 18.92 -21.00 -30.68
CA VAL A 158 18.30 -22.13 -29.97
C VAL A 158 17.10 -22.63 -30.79
N PRO A 159 17.19 -23.82 -31.41
CA PRO A 159 16.08 -24.41 -32.13
C PRO A 159 15.03 -24.88 -31.11
N ILE A 160 13.93 -24.13 -30.98
CA ILE A 160 12.77 -24.57 -30.20
C ILE A 160 11.79 -25.18 -31.18
N ILE A 161 11.51 -26.47 -30.98
CA ILE A 161 10.47 -27.24 -31.66
C ILE A 161 9.15 -26.46 -31.55
N ARG A 162 8.66 -25.95 -32.68
CA ARG A 162 7.35 -25.32 -32.79
C ARG A 162 6.29 -26.40 -32.66
N ASN A 163 5.83 -26.67 -31.44
CA ASN A 163 4.59 -27.42 -31.25
C ASN A 163 3.43 -26.53 -31.70
N VAL A 164 2.80 -26.91 -32.82
CA VAL A 164 1.77 -26.19 -33.58
C VAL A 164 0.40 -26.22 -32.88
N GLY A 165 0.34 -25.91 -31.58
CA GLY A 165 -0.94 -25.95 -30.86
C GLY A 165 -0.95 -25.35 -29.46
N ILE A 166 0.17 -24.88 -28.94
CA ILE A 166 0.24 -24.29 -27.60
C ILE A 166 0.95 -22.96 -27.75
N THR A 167 0.21 -21.85 -27.76
CA THR A 167 0.78 -20.50 -27.67
C THR A 167 1.58 -20.44 -26.38
N PRO A 168 2.92 -20.44 -26.42
CA PRO A 168 3.70 -20.59 -25.22
C PRO A 168 3.99 -19.17 -24.73
N VAL A 169 3.00 -18.52 -24.13
CA VAL A 169 3.22 -17.35 -23.27
C VAL A 169 3.94 -17.88 -22.03
N LEU A 170 5.24 -18.15 -22.17
CA LEU A 170 5.94 -19.13 -21.33
C LEU A 170 6.32 -18.66 -19.94
N THR A 171 5.89 -17.48 -19.51
CA THR A 171 6.03 -17.12 -18.09
C THR A 171 5.00 -16.08 -17.70
N THR A 172 3.80 -16.53 -17.38
CA THR A 172 2.87 -15.74 -16.57
C THR A 172 3.26 -15.96 -15.11
N LEU A 173 3.69 -14.90 -14.44
CA LEU A 173 3.90 -14.92 -13.00
C LEU A 173 2.55 -14.74 -12.34
N ARG A 174 2.15 -15.71 -11.52
CA ARG A 174 0.93 -15.66 -10.74
C ARG A 174 1.25 -15.35 -9.29
N PHE A 175 0.68 -14.27 -8.76
CA PHE A 175 0.78 -13.88 -7.36
C PHE A 175 -0.56 -14.11 -6.67
N GLY A 176 -0.50 -14.71 -5.47
CA GLY A 176 -1.69 -15.11 -4.72
C GLY A 176 -2.30 -16.45 -5.19
N PRO A 177 -3.46 -16.83 -4.65
CA PRO A 177 -4.26 -16.08 -3.68
C PRO A 177 -3.61 -16.03 -2.30
N PHE A 178 -3.68 -14.87 -1.64
CA PHE A 178 -3.07 -14.67 -0.33
C PHE A 178 -4.00 -15.16 0.81
N PRO A 179 -3.49 -15.90 1.82
CA PRO A 179 -4.30 -16.37 2.93
C PRO A 179 -4.73 -15.20 3.84
N SER A 180 -5.91 -15.28 4.44
CA SER A 180 -6.35 -14.28 5.41
C SER A 180 -5.59 -14.51 6.71
N VAL A 181 -5.24 -13.43 7.42
CA VAL A 181 -4.40 -13.49 8.61
C VAL A 181 -5.16 -12.93 9.79
N SER A 182 -5.21 -13.67 10.90
CA SER A 182 -5.82 -13.18 12.15
C SER A 182 -4.83 -12.40 13.01
N LYS A 183 -3.55 -12.76 12.97
CA LYS A 183 -2.48 -12.13 13.75
C LYS A 183 -1.13 -12.21 13.03
N MET A 184 -0.33 -11.15 13.14
CA MET A 184 1.03 -11.12 12.62
C MET A 184 1.99 -11.94 13.49
N ASN A 185 2.91 -12.64 12.86
CA ASN A 185 3.97 -13.44 13.48
C ASN A 185 5.26 -13.34 12.66
N GLY A 186 6.34 -14.01 13.12
CA GLY A 186 7.64 -13.97 12.45
C GLY A 186 7.63 -14.46 10.99
N GLU A 187 6.73 -15.38 10.66
CA GLU A 187 6.64 -16.04 9.35
C GLU A 187 5.82 -15.21 8.35
N ASN A 188 4.69 -14.65 8.78
CA ASN A 188 3.75 -13.97 7.90
C ASN A 188 3.94 -12.45 7.83
N LYS A 189 4.67 -11.82 8.75
CA LYS A 189 4.77 -10.36 8.85
C LYS A 189 5.25 -9.69 7.57
N PHE A 190 6.23 -10.29 6.89
CA PHE A 190 6.76 -9.74 5.64
C PHE A 190 5.80 -9.93 4.47
N MET A 191 5.05 -11.03 4.44
CA MET A 191 3.99 -11.23 3.44
C MET A 191 2.91 -10.15 3.59
N VAL A 192 2.45 -9.91 4.83
CA VAL A 192 1.45 -8.87 5.14
C VAL A 192 1.97 -7.48 4.73
N MET A 193 3.15 -7.08 5.20
CA MET A 193 3.75 -5.78 4.89
C MET A 193 4.02 -5.59 3.40
N ASN A 194 4.57 -6.59 2.70
CA ASN A 194 4.82 -6.49 1.27
C ASN A 194 3.52 -6.35 0.48
N ARG A 195 2.47 -7.08 0.85
CA ARG A 195 1.20 -7.01 0.13
C ARG A 195 0.54 -5.64 0.27
N ILE A 196 0.46 -5.08 1.47
CA ILE A 196 -0.13 -3.75 1.69
C ILE A 196 0.73 -2.64 1.06
N LEU A 197 2.06 -2.76 1.08
CA LEU A 197 2.96 -1.80 0.41
C LEU A 197 2.80 -1.87 -1.11
N PHE A 198 2.54 -3.06 -1.66
CA PHE A 198 2.20 -3.22 -3.07
C PHE A 198 0.89 -2.48 -3.42
N SER A 199 -0.16 -2.59 -2.60
CA SER A 199 -1.40 -1.81 -2.79
C SER A 199 -1.18 -0.29 -2.76
N VAL A 200 -0.28 0.20 -1.90
CA VAL A 200 0.12 1.61 -1.90
C VAL A 200 0.85 1.98 -3.19
N ASN A 201 1.72 1.10 -3.69
CA ASN A 201 2.45 1.30 -4.95
C ASN A 201 1.51 1.32 -6.17
N GLU A 202 0.48 0.48 -6.20
CA GLU A 202 -0.57 0.53 -7.24
C GLU A 202 -1.29 1.91 -7.23
N SER A 203 -1.42 2.52 -6.05
CA SER A 203 -2.12 3.79 -5.85
C SER A 203 -1.18 5.02 -5.86
N LEU A 204 0.11 4.84 -6.17
CA LEU A 204 1.15 5.86 -5.93
C LEU A 204 0.95 7.14 -6.75
N PHE A 205 0.33 7.03 -7.92
CA PHE A 205 0.00 8.18 -8.78
C PHE A 205 -1.21 8.98 -8.27
N GLU A 206 -2.12 8.33 -7.54
CA GLU A 206 -3.35 8.93 -7.03
C GLU A 206 -3.13 9.63 -5.69
N VAL A 207 -2.23 9.10 -4.84
CA VAL A 207 -1.91 9.69 -3.53
C VAL A 207 -1.18 11.03 -3.65
N ALA A 208 -1.33 11.87 -2.63
CA ALA A 208 -0.65 13.17 -2.56
C ALA A 208 0.87 12.97 -2.55
N SER A 209 1.56 13.52 -3.56
CA SER A 209 3.00 13.30 -3.77
C SER A 209 3.85 13.73 -2.59
N GLU A 210 3.46 14.80 -1.88
CA GLU A 210 4.19 15.27 -0.70
C GLU A 210 4.11 14.30 0.48
N VAL A 211 2.95 13.69 0.69
CA VAL A 211 2.73 12.73 1.78
C VAL A 211 3.39 11.40 1.45
N ALA A 212 3.18 10.93 0.22
CA ALA A 212 3.77 9.68 -0.27
C ALA A 212 5.30 9.76 -0.30
N ALA A 213 5.89 10.83 -0.84
CA ALA A 213 7.34 11.00 -0.87
C ALA A 213 7.92 11.08 0.54
N ARG A 214 7.26 11.77 1.48
CA ARG A 214 7.76 11.84 2.86
C ARG A 214 7.78 10.46 3.51
N TYR A 215 6.71 9.68 3.41
CA TYR A 215 6.67 8.38 4.08
C TYR A 215 7.50 7.31 3.39
N VAL A 216 7.48 7.26 2.05
CA VAL A 216 8.25 6.27 1.28
C VAL A 216 9.75 6.56 1.37
N CYS A 217 10.16 7.84 1.23
CA CYS A 217 11.58 8.20 1.18
C CYS A 217 12.20 8.44 2.57
N LEU A 218 11.51 9.12 3.52
CA LEU A 218 12.07 9.40 4.85
C LEU A 218 11.70 8.36 5.92
N GLY A 219 10.59 7.64 5.77
CA GLY A 219 10.13 6.69 6.78
C GLY A 219 10.61 5.27 6.53
N THR A 220 10.33 4.71 5.34
CA THR A 220 10.56 3.28 5.08
C THR A 220 11.97 2.95 4.60
N LEU A 221 12.61 3.82 3.81
CA LEU A 221 13.91 3.49 3.20
C LEU A 221 15.09 3.92 4.07
N SER A 222 15.03 5.05 4.78
CA SER A 222 16.12 5.49 5.64
C SER A 222 16.13 4.79 6.99
N GLU A 223 15.00 4.71 7.70
CA GLU A 223 15.00 4.19 9.09
C GLU A 223 15.12 2.67 9.15
N VAL A 224 14.46 1.93 8.25
CA VAL A 224 14.54 0.45 8.21
C VAL A 224 15.95 0.00 7.83
N VAL A 225 16.57 0.64 6.84
CA VAL A 225 17.94 0.32 6.42
C VAL A 225 18.93 0.68 7.52
N LEU A 226 18.81 1.87 8.14
CA LEU A 226 19.71 2.28 9.23
C LEU A 226 19.55 1.43 10.50
N GLN A 227 18.33 1.01 10.86
CA GLN A 227 18.13 0.15 12.03
C GLN A 227 18.61 -1.28 11.83
N LEU A 228 18.57 -1.81 10.60
CA LEU A 228 19.20 -3.08 10.27
C LEU A 228 20.73 -2.97 10.35
N PHE A 229 21.32 -1.88 9.84
CA PHE A 229 22.76 -1.64 9.89
C PHE A 229 23.30 -1.40 11.32
N LEU A 230 22.62 -0.58 12.14
CA LEU A 230 23.06 -0.30 13.51
C LEU A 230 22.95 -1.50 14.46
N LYS A 231 22.14 -2.52 14.11
CA LYS A 231 22.14 -3.81 14.83
C LYS A 231 23.18 -4.80 14.31
N SER A 232 23.68 -4.65 13.09
CA SER A 232 24.76 -5.50 12.58
C SER A 232 26.15 -5.13 13.11
N GLU A 233 26.33 -3.92 13.67
CA GLU A 233 27.60 -3.50 14.30
C GLU A 233 27.70 -3.85 15.80
N VAL A 234 26.69 -4.51 16.36
CA VAL A 234 26.74 -5.05 17.73
C VAL A 234 26.71 -6.58 17.68
N PHE A 235 27.75 -7.15 17.05
CA PHE A 235 28.17 -8.55 17.20
C PHE A 235 29.69 -8.64 17.06
#